data_AF-A0A645CPA5-F1
#
_entry.id   AF-A0A645CPA5-F1
#
_cell.length_a   1.000
_cell.length_b   1.000
_cell.length_c   1.000
_cell.angle_alpha   90.00
_cell.angle_beta   90.00
_cell.angle_gamma   90.00
#
_symmetry.space_group_name_H-M   'P 1'
#
loop_
_entity.id
_entity.type
_entity.pdbx_description
1 polymer ?
#
loop_
_entity_poly.entity_id
_entity_poly.type
_entity_poly.pdbx_seq_one_letter_code
_entity_poly.pdbx_strand_id
1 'polypeptide(L)'
;MIQEKTFVTLEFDKILQLLKQHLASEIGLEFADKLRPAVSLKEAETLQEQTWEAESIYTRTGRTPITGFPDVREMVGRMHAALFLSTRELLSITAAMRASREAKEILQAGDENSLLCNLANRLTSHRSVEEEVARCILGEDEIADNASPELGRIRRQMKIVGERVREKLNNMLKSATTQKYLQEAVITI
;
A
#
# COMPACT_ATOMS: atom_id res chain seq x y z
N MET A 1 8.88 -36.95 11.23
CA MET A 1 7.82 -35.93 11.40
C MET A 1 7.60 -35.72 12.88
N ILE A 2 7.68 -34.48 13.35
CA ILE A 2 7.37 -34.12 14.74
C ILE A 2 5.84 -34.22 14.92
N GLN A 3 5.38 -34.81 16.03
CA GLN A 3 3.95 -34.94 16.32
C GLN A 3 3.37 -33.59 16.76
N GLU A 4 2.13 -33.28 16.37
CA GLU A 4 1.47 -32.00 16.74
C GLU A 4 1.42 -31.76 18.25
N LYS A 5 1.24 -32.84 19.04
CA LYS A 5 1.26 -32.77 20.51
C LYS A 5 2.56 -32.21 21.05
N THR A 6 3.69 -32.47 20.39
CA THR A 6 5.01 -31.98 20.81
C THR A 6 5.10 -30.46 20.69
N PHE A 7 4.48 -29.86 19.67
CA PHE A 7 4.47 -28.39 19.53
C PHE A 7 3.68 -27.71 20.65
N VAL A 8 2.57 -28.31 21.07
CA VAL A 8 1.78 -27.81 22.20
C VAL A 8 2.54 -27.95 23.51
N THR A 9 3.18 -29.10 23.76
CA THR A 9 3.98 -29.31 24.99
C THR A 9 5.17 -28.36 25.08
N LEU A 10 5.80 -28.02 23.94
CA LEU A 10 6.91 -27.07 23.88
C LEU A 10 6.46 -25.61 23.83
N GLU A 11 5.16 -25.35 23.92
CA GLU A 11 4.56 -24.01 23.83
C GLU A 11 5.01 -23.23 22.57
N PHE A 12 5.24 -23.95 21.48
CA PHE A 12 5.72 -23.35 20.23
C PHE A 12 4.71 -22.36 19.66
N ASP A 13 3.42 -22.60 19.89
CA ASP A 13 2.33 -21.69 19.59
C ASP A 13 2.50 -20.32 20.27
N LYS A 14 2.97 -20.27 21.52
CA LYS A 14 3.24 -19.00 22.22
C LYS A 14 4.40 -18.24 21.59
N ILE A 15 5.44 -18.96 21.14
CA ILE A 15 6.57 -18.36 20.43
C ILE A 15 6.09 -17.73 19.11
N LEU A 16 5.24 -18.43 18.36
CA LEU A 16 4.65 -17.89 17.14
C LEU A 16 3.76 -16.66 17.42
N GLN A 17 3.00 -16.66 18.53
CA GLN A 17 2.20 -15.50 18.94
C GLN A 17 3.09 -14.27 19.23
N LEU A 18 4.22 -14.46 19.91
CA LEU A 18 5.19 -13.38 20.15
C LEU A 18 5.78 -12.88 18.83
N LEU A 19 6.18 -13.79 17.94
CA LEU A 19 6.71 -13.42 16.62
C LEU A 19 5.74 -12.54 15.84
N LYS A 20 4.44 -12.90 15.83
CA LYS A 20 3.39 -12.14 15.13
C LYS A 20 3.24 -10.70 15.59
N GLN A 21 3.54 -10.40 16.85
CA GLN A 21 3.48 -9.03 17.37
C GLN A 21 4.56 -8.11 16.78
N HIS A 22 5.61 -8.69 16.19
CA HIS A 22 6.73 -7.97 15.61
C HIS A 22 6.74 -7.98 14.06
N LEU A 23 5.74 -8.58 13.43
CA LEU A 23 5.63 -8.62 11.97
C LEU A 23 4.98 -7.36 11.41
N ALA A 24 5.53 -6.84 10.31
CA ALA A 24 5.08 -5.60 9.69
C ALA A 24 4.05 -5.81 8.57
N SER A 25 4.00 -6.99 7.94
CA SER A 25 3.12 -7.27 6.80
C SER A 25 2.13 -8.39 7.09
N GLU A 26 0.95 -8.31 6.44
CA GLU A 26 -0.12 -9.33 6.57
C GLU A 26 0.35 -10.71 6.08
N ILE A 27 1.13 -10.73 5.00
CA ILE A 27 1.71 -11.97 4.46
C ILE A 27 2.72 -12.58 5.45
N GLY A 28 3.44 -11.75 6.21
CA GLY A 28 4.31 -12.22 7.27
C GLY A 28 3.55 -12.99 8.35
N LEU A 29 2.34 -12.53 8.71
CA LEU A 29 1.50 -13.20 9.70
C LEU A 29 1.08 -14.60 9.22
N GLU A 30 0.67 -14.73 7.95
CA GLU A 30 0.35 -16.02 7.34
C GLU A 30 1.57 -16.95 7.31
N PHE A 31 2.76 -16.40 7.04
CA PHE A 31 4.00 -17.18 7.05
C PHE A 31 4.35 -17.68 8.45
N ALA A 32 4.19 -16.84 9.48
CA ALA A 32 4.41 -17.23 10.87
C ALA A 32 3.48 -18.37 11.31
N ASP A 33 2.23 -18.40 10.85
CA ASP A 33 1.30 -19.50 11.13
C ASP A 33 1.76 -20.85 10.58
N LYS A 34 2.40 -20.81 9.41
CA LYS A 34 2.89 -22.00 8.70
C LYS A 34 4.31 -22.38 9.10
N LEU A 35 5.00 -21.55 9.89
CA LEU A 35 6.38 -21.77 10.30
C LEU A 35 6.49 -23.06 11.13
N ARG A 36 7.45 -23.91 10.78
CA ARG A 36 7.79 -25.14 11.50
C ARG A 36 9.31 -25.23 11.65
N PRO A 37 9.82 -25.92 12.68
CA PRO A 37 11.25 -26.16 12.81
C PRO A 37 11.80 -26.90 11.59
N ALA A 38 12.99 -26.50 11.15
CA ALA A 38 13.69 -27.14 10.05
C ALA A 38 13.92 -28.63 10.32
N VAL A 39 13.82 -29.44 9.28
CA VAL A 39 13.96 -30.91 9.39
C VAL A 39 15.34 -31.40 8.97
N SER A 40 16.16 -30.51 8.39
CA SER A 40 17.52 -30.81 7.98
C SER A 40 18.49 -29.75 8.50
N LEU A 41 19.74 -30.17 8.76
CA LEU A 41 20.80 -29.25 9.22
C LEU A 41 21.04 -28.12 8.21
N LYS A 42 21.11 -28.46 6.92
CA LYS A 42 21.34 -27.50 5.84
C LYS A 42 20.28 -26.40 5.79
N GLU A 43 19.00 -26.78 5.95
CA GLU A 43 17.90 -25.82 6.03
C GLU A 43 18.03 -24.92 7.26
N ALA A 44 18.35 -25.51 8.42
CA ALA A 44 18.55 -24.74 9.66
C ALA A 44 19.73 -23.75 9.57
N GLU A 45 20.83 -24.13 8.93
CA GLU A 45 21.99 -23.27 8.68
C GLU A 45 21.61 -22.10 7.76
N THR A 46 20.90 -22.38 6.67
CA THR A 46 20.43 -21.33 5.74
C THR A 46 19.50 -20.34 6.42
N LEU A 47 18.55 -20.81 7.24
CA LEU A 47 17.63 -19.93 7.98
C LEU A 47 18.35 -19.08 9.04
N GLN A 48 19.35 -19.64 9.72
CA GLN A 48 20.16 -18.90 10.67
C GLN A 48 21.01 -17.83 9.98
N GLU A 49 21.63 -18.16 8.84
CA GLU A 49 22.41 -17.21 8.06
C GLU A 49 21.55 -16.04 7.56
N GLN A 50 20.36 -16.32 7.02
CA GLN A 50 19.39 -15.27 6.64
C GLN A 50 18.99 -14.38 7.83
N THR A 51 18.79 -14.97 9.01
CA THR A 51 18.44 -14.23 10.23
C THR A 51 19.59 -13.33 10.67
N TRP A 52 20.82 -13.85 10.64
CA TRP A 52 22.01 -13.09 10.99
C TRP A 52 22.26 -11.93 10.02
N GLU A 53 22.11 -12.15 8.72
CA GLU A 53 22.20 -11.09 7.71
C GLU A 53 21.15 -9.98 7.96
N ALA A 54 19.90 -10.36 8.26
CA ALA A 54 18.84 -9.41 8.57
C ALA A 54 19.13 -8.59 9.85
N GLU A 55 19.62 -9.24 10.91
CA GLU A 55 20.03 -8.59 12.16
C GLU A 55 21.21 -7.64 11.94
N SER A 56 22.19 -8.03 11.13
CA SER A 56 23.35 -7.20 10.77
C SER A 56 22.92 -5.92 10.05
N ILE A 57 21.98 -6.04 9.10
CA ILE A 57 21.40 -4.89 8.41
C ILE A 57 20.66 -3.98 9.40
N TYR A 58 19.83 -4.54 10.28
CA TYR A 58 19.11 -3.78 11.29
C TYR A 58 20.06 -3.04 12.24
N THR A 59 21.10 -3.71 12.72
CA THR A 59 22.10 -3.13 13.64
C THR A 59 22.88 -1.99 12.99
N ARG A 60 23.21 -2.12 11.70
CA ARG A 60 23.94 -1.10 10.94
C ARG A 60 23.08 0.11 10.55
N THR A 61 21.84 -0.13 10.15
CA THR A 61 20.96 0.91 9.57
C THR A 61 19.95 1.48 10.56
N GLY A 62 19.72 0.80 11.69
CA GLY A 62 18.67 1.11 12.67
C GLY A 62 17.26 0.89 12.16
N ARG A 63 17.09 0.25 10.98
CA ARG A 63 15.79 0.06 10.32
C ARG A 63 15.68 -1.35 9.76
N THR A 64 14.46 -1.87 9.73
CA THR A 64 14.17 -3.12 9.01
C THR A 64 14.27 -2.88 7.50
N PRO A 65 14.80 -3.84 6.72
CA PRO A 65 14.83 -3.73 5.26
C PRO A 65 13.44 -3.78 4.62
N ILE A 66 12.41 -4.24 5.35
CA ILE A 66 11.06 -4.42 4.82
C ILE A 66 10.09 -3.49 5.53
N THR A 67 9.41 -2.65 4.76
CA THR A 67 8.24 -1.88 5.18
C THR A 67 6.98 -2.73 5.15
N GLY A 68 6.03 -2.46 6.04
CA GLY A 68 4.73 -3.16 6.05
C GLY A 68 3.93 -2.88 4.78
N PHE A 69 3.31 -3.93 4.23
CA PHE A 69 2.47 -3.83 3.03
C PHE A 69 1.27 -4.79 3.12
N PRO A 70 0.13 -4.44 2.49
CA PRO A 70 -1.07 -5.27 2.50
C PRO A 70 -0.92 -6.49 1.58
N ASP A 71 -1.74 -7.52 1.80
CA ASP A 71 -1.83 -8.61 0.84
C ASP A 71 -2.60 -8.19 -0.42
N VAL A 72 -1.91 -8.22 -1.56
CA VAL A 72 -2.42 -7.78 -2.86
C VAL A 72 -2.73 -8.94 -3.81
N ARG A 73 -2.54 -10.21 -3.39
CA ARG A 73 -2.70 -11.38 -4.27
C ARG A 73 -4.09 -11.47 -4.87
N GLU A 74 -5.13 -11.24 -4.08
CA GLU A 74 -6.52 -11.24 -4.56
C GLU A 74 -6.78 -10.08 -5.54
N MET A 75 -6.26 -8.89 -5.24
CA MET A 75 -6.42 -7.70 -6.07
C MET A 75 -5.77 -7.91 -7.45
N VAL A 76 -4.55 -8.43 -7.48
CA VAL A 76 -3.83 -8.76 -8.73
C VAL A 76 -4.54 -9.87 -9.50
N GLY A 77 -5.07 -10.89 -8.81
CA GLY A 77 -5.87 -11.93 -9.43
C GLY A 77 -7.12 -11.38 -10.14
N ARG A 78 -7.79 -10.39 -9.53
CA ARG A 78 -8.94 -9.71 -10.13
C ARG A 78 -8.58 -8.88 -11.37
N MET A 79 -7.40 -8.26 -11.41
CA MET A 79 -6.93 -7.54 -12.61
C MET A 79 -6.85 -8.44 -13.83
N HIS A 80 -6.38 -9.69 -13.66
CA HIS A 80 -6.32 -10.67 -14.75
C HIS A 80 -7.70 -11.03 -15.32
N ALA A 81 -8.75 -10.93 -14.50
CA ALA A 81 -10.13 -11.20 -14.88
C ALA A 81 -10.84 -9.98 -15.53
N ALA A 82 -10.10 -8.93 -15.90
CA ALA A 82 -10.64 -7.66 -16.42
C ALA A 82 -11.63 -6.95 -15.47
N LEU A 83 -11.52 -7.23 -14.16
CA LEU A 83 -12.30 -6.52 -13.14
C LEU A 83 -11.64 -5.18 -12.82
N PHE A 84 -12.47 -4.16 -12.59
CA PHE A 84 -11.99 -2.86 -12.15
C PHE A 84 -11.45 -2.95 -10.71
N LEU A 85 -10.37 -2.20 -10.48
CA LEU A 85 -9.86 -1.94 -9.15
C LEU A 85 -10.32 -0.56 -8.68
N SER A 86 -10.63 -0.48 -7.40
CA SER A 86 -10.84 0.79 -6.72
C SER A 86 -9.51 1.53 -6.53
N THR A 87 -9.61 2.83 -6.30
CA THR A 87 -8.49 3.71 -5.92
C THR A 87 -7.74 3.20 -4.69
N ARG A 88 -8.46 2.75 -3.65
CA ARG A 88 -7.87 2.14 -2.46
C ARG A 88 -7.05 0.87 -2.77
N GLU A 89 -7.55 0.01 -3.66
CA GLU A 89 -6.84 -1.20 -4.09
C GLU A 89 -5.58 -0.85 -4.89
N LEU A 90 -5.66 0.14 -5.78
CA LEU A 90 -4.49 0.63 -6.53
C LEU A 90 -3.42 1.23 -5.61
N LEU A 91 -3.83 1.97 -4.57
CA LEU A 91 -2.90 2.48 -3.55
C LEU A 91 -2.25 1.34 -2.76
N SER A 92 -3.01 0.29 -2.44
CA SER A 92 -2.52 -0.90 -1.74
C SER A 92 -1.48 -1.67 -2.57
N ILE A 93 -1.74 -1.87 -3.87
CA ILE A 93 -0.77 -2.44 -4.82
C ILE A 93 0.48 -1.57 -4.90
N THR A 94 0.31 -0.26 -5.00
CA THR A 94 1.43 0.69 -5.05
C THR A 94 2.28 0.65 -3.79
N ALA A 95 1.67 0.49 -2.62
CA ALA A 95 2.39 0.33 -1.35
C ALA A 95 3.25 -0.95 -1.33
N ALA A 96 2.72 -2.07 -1.83
CA ALA A 96 3.48 -3.30 -1.97
C ALA A 96 4.65 -3.18 -2.97
N MET A 97 4.43 -2.50 -4.11
CA MET A 97 5.47 -2.22 -5.10
C MET A 97 6.59 -1.34 -4.51
N ARG A 98 6.22 -0.32 -3.75
CA ARG A 98 7.16 0.54 -3.04
C ARG A 98 7.98 -0.23 -2.02
N ALA A 99 7.34 -1.08 -1.21
CA ALA A 99 8.03 -1.92 -0.24
C ALA A 99 9.04 -2.88 -0.92
N SER A 100 8.69 -3.44 -2.09
CA SER A 100 9.61 -4.23 -2.92
C SER A 100 10.82 -3.42 -3.37
N ARG A 101 10.62 -2.18 -3.85
CA ARG A 101 11.71 -1.28 -4.28
C ARG A 101 12.63 -0.91 -3.12
N GLU A 102 12.06 -0.48 -1.99
CA GLU A 102 12.81 -0.10 -0.79
C GLU A 102 13.62 -1.29 -0.24
N ALA A 103 13.00 -2.47 -0.14
CA ALA A 103 13.69 -3.68 0.28
C ALA A 103 14.84 -4.04 -0.66
N LYS A 104 14.63 -3.93 -1.98
CA LYS A 104 15.68 -4.17 -2.96
C LYS A 104 16.86 -3.21 -2.78
N GLU A 105 16.60 -1.91 -2.65
CA GLU A 105 17.63 -0.89 -2.46
C GLU A 105 18.45 -1.13 -1.19
N ILE A 106 17.80 -1.47 -0.07
CA ILE A 106 18.48 -1.72 1.22
C ILE A 106 19.30 -3.01 1.17
N LEU A 107 18.74 -4.10 0.65
CA LEU A 107 19.38 -5.41 0.62
C LEU A 107 20.56 -5.44 -0.38
N GLN A 108 20.49 -4.70 -1.48
CA GLN A 108 21.59 -4.58 -2.45
C GLN A 108 22.72 -3.66 -1.96
N ALA A 109 22.47 -2.76 -1.00
CA ALA A 109 23.52 -1.94 -0.39
C ALA A 109 24.37 -2.70 0.65
N GLY A 110 24.11 -4.00 0.84
CA GLY A 110 24.88 -4.91 1.68
C GLY A 110 26.03 -5.58 0.92
N ASP A 111 26.39 -6.78 1.37
CA ASP A 111 27.33 -7.65 0.67
C ASP A 111 26.65 -8.28 -0.56
N GLU A 112 27.27 -8.15 -1.72
CA GLU A 112 26.77 -8.68 -3.00
C GLU A 112 26.58 -10.21 -2.97
N ASN A 113 27.33 -10.93 -2.14
CA ASN A 113 27.25 -12.40 -2.03
C ASN A 113 26.27 -12.88 -0.96
N SER A 114 25.64 -11.99 -0.21
CA SER A 114 24.70 -12.35 0.85
C SER A 114 23.48 -13.11 0.32
N LEU A 115 22.92 -14.01 1.14
CA LEU A 115 21.71 -14.75 0.79
C LEU A 115 20.52 -13.80 0.57
N LEU A 116 20.41 -12.76 1.40
CA LEU A 116 19.36 -11.75 1.27
C LEU A 116 19.52 -10.88 0.02
N CYS A 117 20.75 -10.54 -0.39
CA CYS A 117 20.98 -9.85 -1.67
C CYS A 117 20.53 -10.72 -2.85
N ASN A 118 20.85 -12.01 -2.82
CA ASN A 118 20.38 -12.96 -3.84
C ASN A 118 18.84 -13.05 -3.92
N LEU A 119 18.16 -13.00 -2.77
CA LEU A 119 16.69 -12.89 -2.74
C LEU A 119 16.21 -11.55 -3.30
N ALA A 120 16.86 -10.45 -2.94
CA ALA A 120 16.53 -9.11 -3.42
C ALA A 120 16.70 -8.96 -4.94
N ASN A 121 17.64 -9.67 -5.55
CA ASN A 121 17.82 -9.68 -7.00
C ASN A 121 16.62 -10.24 -7.76
N ARG A 122 15.77 -11.04 -7.09
CA ARG A 122 14.51 -11.55 -7.66
C ARG A 122 13.37 -10.55 -7.57
N LEU A 123 13.53 -9.45 -6.83
CA LEU A 123 12.54 -8.39 -6.72
C LEU A 123 12.55 -7.49 -7.96
N THR A 124 11.36 -7.16 -8.44
CA THR A 124 11.15 -6.17 -9.49
C THR A 124 10.60 -4.88 -8.90
N SER A 125 11.03 -3.76 -9.49
CA SER A 125 10.60 -2.42 -9.11
C SER A 125 10.13 -1.69 -10.36
N HIS A 126 8.94 -1.11 -10.32
CA HIS A 126 8.37 -0.37 -11.45
C HIS A 126 8.03 1.05 -11.01
N ARG A 127 9.07 1.85 -10.81
CA ARG A 127 8.97 3.23 -10.29
C ARG A 127 8.04 4.12 -11.13
N SER A 128 8.02 3.94 -12.45
CA SER A 128 7.13 4.70 -13.34
C SER A 128 5.64 4.48 -13.02
N VAL A 129 5.27 3.25 -12.63
CA VAL A 129 3.89 2.93 -12.24
C VAL A 129 3.57 3.55 -10.88
N GLU A 130 4.49 3.47 -9.92
CA GLU A 130 4.32 4.10 -8.60
C GLU A 130 4.11 5.62 -8.72
N GLU A 131 4.92 6.29 -9.53
CA GLU A 131 4.83 7.73 -9.77
C GLU A 131 3.53 8.10 -10.50
N GLU A 132 3.12 7.30 -11.47
CA GLU A 132 1.89 7.55 -12.23
C GLU A 132 0.63 7.36 -11.36
N VAL A 133 0.61 6.34 -10.49
CA VAL A 133 -0.48 6.15 -9.54
C VAL A 133 -0.53 7.30 -8.53
N ALA A 134 0.62 7.71 -7.98
CA ALA A 134 0.69 8.84 -7.06
C ALA A 134 0.27 10.17 -7.71
N ARG A 135 0.52 10.34 -9.01
CA ARG A 135 0.06 11.50 -9.79
C ARG A 135 -1.46 11.50 -9.98
N CYS A 136 -2.05 10.33 -10.21
CA CYS A 136 -3.47 10.21 -10.53
C CYS A 136 -4.37 10.11 -9.30
N ILE A 137 -3.91 9.49 -8.21
CA ILE A 137 -4.70 9.18 -7.02
C ILE A 137 -4.10 9.91 -5.82
N LEU A 138 -4.82 10.93 -5.33
CA LEU A 138 -4.40 11.77 -4.20
C LEU A 138 -4.79 11.14 -2.85
N GLY A 139 -5.86 10.35 -2.83
CA GLY A 139 -6.36 9.66 -1.64
C GLY A 139 -7.31 8.51 -2.00
N GLU A 140 -7.82 7.81 -0.99
CA GLU A 140 -8.69 6.65 -1.20
C GLU A 140 -9.93 6.97 -2.04
N ASP A 141 -10.49 8.17 -1.90
CA ASP A 141 -11.67 8.62 -2.65
C ASP A 141 -11.40 9.83 -3.54
N GLU A 142 -10.12 10.22 -3.70
CA GLU A 142 -9.74 11.44 -4.38
C GLU A 142 -8.81 11.17 -5.57
N ILE A 143 -9.34 11.44 -6.76
CA ILE A 143 -8.59 11.40 -8.03
C ILE A 143 -8.21 12.83 -8.41
N ALA A 144 -6.96 13.04 -8.81
CA ALA A 144 -6.45 14.33 -9.22
C ALA A 144 -7.22 14.89 -10.43
N ASP A 145 -7.47 16.20 -10.44
CA ASP A 145 -8.15 16.88 -11.57
C ASP A 145 -7.41 16.66 -12.90
N ASN A 146 -6.09 16.56 -12.84
CA ASN A 146 -5.19 16.37 -13.97
C ASN A 146 -4.79 14.90 -14.18
N ALA A 147 -5.50 13.94 -13.59
CA ALA A 147 -5.25 12.52 -13.82
C ALA A 147 -5.31 12.19 -15.33
N SER A 148 -6.28 12.79 -16.04
CA SER A 148 -6.31 12.82 -17.50
C SER A 148 -6.64 14.21 -18.04
N PRO A 149 -6.19 14.56 -19.27
CA PRO A 149 -6.52 15.84 -19.90
C PRO A 149 -8.04 16.04 -20.06
N GLU A 150 -8.77 14.97 -20.39
CA GLU A 150 -10.23 15.00 -20.54
C GLU A 150 -10.94 15.25 -19.21
N LEU A 151 -10.51 14.58 -18.12
CA LEU A 151 -11.07 14.80 -16.79
C LEU A 151 -10.85 16.26 -16.35
N GLY A 152 -9.65 16.79 -16.57
CA GLY A 152 -9.33 18.18 -16.25
C GLY A 152 -10.18 19.17 -17.04
N ARG A 153 -10.44 18.89 -18.32
CA ARG A 153 -11.35 19.68 -19.15
C ARG A 153 -12.79 19.66 -18.60
N ILE A 154 -13.31 18.49 -18.26
CA ILE A 154 -14.67 18.31 -17.71
C ILE A 154 -14.81 19.03 -16.37
N ARG A 155 -13.88 18.84 -15.43
CA ARG A 155 -13.95 19.47 -14.10
C ARG A 155 -13.85 21.01 -14.19
N ARG A 156 -13.00 21.55 -15.08
CA ARG A 156 -12.98 22.99 -15.37
C ARG A 156 -14.32 23.48 -15.91
N GLN A 157 -14.94 22.74 -16.82
CA GLN A 157 -16.25 23.10 -17.37
C GLN A 157 -17.33 23.09 -16.27
N MET A 158 -17.33 22.10 -15.38
CA MET A 158 -18.25 22.04 -14.24
C MET A 158 -18.09 23.27 -13.33
N LYS A 159 -16.85 23.67 -13.04
CA LYS A 159 -16.57 24.87 -12.24
C LYS A 159 -17.11 26.15 -12.90
N ILE A 160 -16.86 26.33 -14.19
CA ILE A 160 -17.36 27.49 -14.96
C ILE A 160 -18.89 27.53 -14.97
N VAL A 161 -19.56 26.39 -15.18
CA VAL A 161 -21.02 26.31 -15.16
C VAL A 161 -21.56 26.61 -13.75
N GLY A 162 -20.91 26.09 -12.70
CA GLY A 162 -21.27 26.40 -11.31
C GLY A 162 -21.14 27.88 -10.96
N GLU A 163 -20.07 28.54 -11.42
CA GLU A 163 -19.88 29.99 -11.28
C GLU A 163 -20.97 30.79 -11.99
N ARG A 164 -21.34 30.40 -13.23
CA ARG A 164 -22.45 31.02 -13.97
C ARG A 164 -23.80 30.87 -13.28
N VAL A 165 -24.07 29.69 -12.70
CA VAL A 165 -25.29 29.46 -11.92
C VAL A 165 -25.31 30.34 -10.67
N ARG A 166 -24.19 30.42 -9.93
CA ARG A 166 -24.03 31.34 -8.79
C ARG A 166 -24.25 32.79 -9.17
N GLU A 167 -23.68 33.23 -10.29
CA GLU A 167 -23.85 34.59 -10.78
C GLU A 167 -25.31 34.87 -11.14
N LYS A 168 -26.00 33.93 -11.80
CA LYS A 168 -27.42 34.06 -12.12
C LYS A 168 -28.29 34.12 -10.86
N LEU A 169 -28.03 33.27 -9.86
CA LEU A 169 -28.74 33.29 -8.58
C LEU A 169 -28.49 34.60 -7.81
N ASN A 170 -27.25 35.08 -7.77
CA ASN A 170 -26.91 36.38 -7.19
C ASN A 170 -27.65 37.54 -7.89
N ASN A 171 -27.73 37.50 -9.22
CA ASN A 171 -28.47 38.50 -9.99
C ASN A 171 -29.97 38.44 -9.71
N MET A 172 -30.53 37.25 -9.51
CA MET A 172 -31.94 37.08 -9.11
C MET A 172 -32.19 37.60 -7.70
N LEU A 173 -31.27 37.38 -6.75
CA LEU A 173 -31.36 37.89 -5.37
C LEU A 173 -31.26 39.41 -5.29
N LYS A 174 -30.40 40.01 -6.12
CA LYS A 174 -30.25 41.48 -6.23
C LYS A 174 -31.41 42.15 -6.99
N SER A 175 -32.29 41.37 -7.63
CA SER A 175 -33.44 41.91 -8.33
C SER A 175 -34.49 42.41 -7.33
N ALA A 176 -34.89 43.68 -7.48
CA ALA A 176 -35.86 44.35 -6.60
C ALA A 176 -37.23 43.64 -6.52
N THR A 177 -37.53 42.80 -7.52
CA THR A 177 -38.76 41.99 -7.58
C THR A 177 -38.67 40.76 -6.69
N THR A 178 -37.51 40.10 -6.60
CA THR A 178 -37.30 38.87 -5.81
C THR A 178 -37.08 39.18 -4.33
N GLN A 179 -36.44 40.33 -4.04
CA GLN A 179 -36.18 40.80 -2.69
C GLN A 179 -37.45 41.03 -1.85
N LYS A 180 -38.59 41.32 -2.51
CA LYS A 180 -39.91 41.44 -1.87
C LYS A 180 -40.49 40.11 -1.38
N TYR A 181 -39.98 38.96 -1.85
CA TYR A 181 -40.54 37.63 -1.57
C TYR A 181 -39.58 36.73 -0.76
N LEU A 182 -38.42 37.25 -0.33
CA LEU A 182 -37.40 36.49 0.40
C LEU A 182 -37.26 37.01 1.83
N GLN A 183 -37.40 36.12 2.82
CA GLN A 183 -37.23 36.45 4.25
C GLN A 183 -35.75 36.49 4.67
N GLU A 184 -34.90 35.65 4.07
CA GLU A 184 -33.44 35.68 4.22
C GLU A 184 -32.75 35.40 2.86
N ALA A 185 -31.66 36.10 2.58
CA ALA A 185 -30.89 35.93 1.35
C ALA A 185 -29.70 34.99 1.57
N VAL A 186 -29.97 33.68 1.65
CA VAL A 186 -28.92 32.65 1.79
C VAL A 186 -28.84 31.81 0.52
N ILE A 187 -27.63 31.70 -0.05
CA ILE A 187 -27.33 30.77 -1.15
C ILE A 187 -26.60 29.57 -0.54
N THR A 188 -27.23 28.40 -0.59
CA THR A 188 -26.59 27.12 -0.22
C THR A 188 -26.41 26.29 -1.49
N ILE A 189 -25.19 25.83 -1.75
CA ILE A 189 -24.80 24.97 -2.89
C ILE A 189 -24.08 23.76 -2.34
#